data_AF-A0A417FQ51-F1
#
_entry.id   AF-A0A417FQ51-F1
#
_cell.length_a   1.000
_cell.length_b   1.000
_cell.length_c   1.000
_cell.angle_alpha   90.00
_cell.angle_beta   90.00
_cell.angle_gamma   90.00
#
_symmetry.space_group_name_H-M   'P 1'
#
loop_
_entity.id
_entity.type
_entity.pdbx_description
1 polymer ?
#
loop_
_entity_poly.entity_id
_entity_poly.type
_entity_poly.pdbx_seq_one_letter_code
_entity_poly.pdbx_strand_id
1 'polypeptide(L)'
;MKYKVGDRVRVRKDLKVGNIYGGSLFNERMDTLSGKIVKIDEVYTGFYIIDSYEYGRCGWTDSMLEPITELTASEVIVFTDYMCAMHDNHILCPVYKIMEKYNCSCLDVKLEHTDEFIDTVTKWVAGNTDEKKKEIHIECGGYAVVMDTNRNVVYEERLKPGNTCSDVLKRYCEAHDGTYYAVREHRAVIKED
;
A
#
# COMPACT_ATOMS: atom_id res chain seq x y z
N MET A 1 3.90 6.58 -14.08
CA MET A 1 4.11 6.84 -12.64
C MET A 1 5.13 5.85 -12.12
N LYS A 2 6.30 6.34 -11.69
CA LYS A 2 7.42 5.53 -11.20
C LYS A 2 7.18 4.91 -9.82
N TYR A 3 6.51 5.65 -8.94
CA TYR A 3 6.22 5.29 -7.55
C TYR A 3 4.77 4.81 -7.35
N LYS A 4 4.52 4.08 -6.26
CA LYS A 4 3.21 3.52 -5.87
C LYS A 4 2.67 4.13 -4.57
N VAL A 5 1.38 3.89 -4.28
CA VAL A 5 0.75 4.31 -3.01
C VAL A 5 1.52 3.73 -1.82
N GLY A 6 1.80 4.57 -0.84
CA GLY A 6 2.56 4.25 0.36
C GLY A 6 4.07 4.41 0.23
N ASP A 7 4.61 4.61 -0.98
CA ASP A 7 6.03 4.94 -1.13
C ASP A 7 6.34 6.28 -0.48
N ARG A 8 7.52 6.39 0.14
CA ARG A 8 8.08 7.67 0.56
C ARG A 8 9.12 8.14 -0.45
N VAL A 9 9.06 9.42 -0.77
CA VAL A 9 9.90 10.09 -1.77
C VAL A 9 10.31 11.45 -1.26
N ARG A 10 11.42 11.99 -1.77
CA ARG A 10 11.85 13.35 -1.45
C ARG A 10 11.39 14.30 -2.55
N VAL A 11 10.87 15.46 -2.16
CA VAL A 11 10.62 16.55 -3.10
C VAL A 11 11.95 17.18 -3.46
N ARG A 12 12.23 17.33 -4.75
CA ARG A 12 13.46 17.96 -5.24
C ARG A 12 13.63 19.38 -4.68
N LYS A 13 14.85 19.73 -4.25
CA LYS A 13 15.17 21.06 -3.70
C LYS A 13 15.42 22.14 -4.77
N ASP A 14 15.65 21.73 -6.01
CA ASP A 14 16.02 22.63 -7.13
C ASP A 14 14.81 23.12 -7.95
N LEU A 15 13.59 22.77 -7.54
CA LEU A 15 12.36 23.23 -8.17
C LEU A 15 12.18 24.73 -7.95
N LYS A 16 11.61 25.41 -8.94
CA LYS A 16 11.35 26.86 -8.89
C LYS A 16 9.87 27.14 -9.07
N VAL A 17 9.32 27.96 -8.19
CA VAL A 17 7.92 28.41 -8.26
C VAL A 17 7.65 29.07 -9.63
N GLY A 18 6.52 28.72 -10.24
CA GLY A 18 6.12 29.19 -11.56
C GLY A 18 6.57 28.31 -12.73
N ASN A 19 7.48 27.36 -12.50
CA ASN A 19 7.90 26.43 -13.55
C ASN A 19 6.96 25.22 -13.66
N ILE A 20 6.95 24.61 -14.85
CA ILE A 20 6.19 23.39 -15.13
C ILE A 20 7.15 22.19 -15.16
N TYR A 21 6.84 21.15 -14.40
CA TYR A 21 7.61 19.92 -14.35
C TYR A 21 6.68 18.73 -14.61
N GLY A 22 6.91 18.01 -15.72
CA GLY A 22 6.10 16.86 -16.09
C GLY A 22 4.63 17.21 -16.38
N GLY A 23 4.34 18.45 -16.78
CA GLY A 23 2.98 18.93 -17.05
C GLY A 23 2.25 19.57 -15.86
N SER A 24 2.84 19.54 -14.65
CA SER A 24 2.28 20.20 -13.47
C SER A 24 3.02 21.50 -13.15
N LEU A 25 2.26 22.56 -12.82
CA LEU A 25 2.79 23.83 -12.31
C LEU A 25 3.27 23.66 -10.86
N PHE A 26 4.53 24.00 -10.60
CA PHE A 26 5.06 24.08 -9.25
C PHE A 26 4.70 25.45 -8.63
N ASN A 27 3.88 25.45 -7.58
CA ASN A 27 3.37 26.66 -6.94
C ASN A 27 3.94 26.86 -5.53
N GLU A 28 3.66 28.01 -4.92
CA GLU A 28 4.16 28.39 -3.59
C GLU A 28 3.78 27.39 -2.48
N ARG A 29 2.62 26.73 -2.58
CA ARG A 29 2.23 25.71 -1.59
C ARG A 29 3.10 24.47 -1.72
N MET A 30 3.39 24.05 -2.94
CA MET A 30 4.29 22.92 -3.21
C MET A 30 5.71 23.21 -2.71
N ASP A 31 6.17 24.46 -2.82
CA ASP A 31 7.50 24.87 -2.38
C ASP A 31 7.74 24.71 -0.87
N THR A 32 6.70 24.78 -0.05
CA THR A 32 6.81 24.51 1.40
C THR A 32 7.26 23.08 1.74
N LEU A 33 7.19 22.18 0.75
CA LEU A 33 7.62 20.79 0.85
C LEU A 33 8.96 20.52 0.16
N SER A 34 9.57 21.53 -0.46
CA SER A 34 10.89 21.42 -1.12
C SER A 34 11.92 20.79 -0.18
N GLY A 35 12.51 19.67 -0.62
CA GLY A 35 13.51 18.91 0.14
C GLY A 35 12.98 18.02 1.25
N LYS A 36 11.67 18.02 1.54
CA LYS A 36 11.06 17.16 2.55
C LYS A 36 10.76 15.78 1.98
N ILE A 37 10.76 14.78 2.85
CA ILE A 37 10.26 13.45 2.54
C ILE A 37 8.75 13.42 2.75
N VAL A 38 8.02 12.96 1.73
CA VAL A 38 6.56 12.87 1.70
C VAL A 38 6.14 11.45 1.33
N LYS A 39 4.93 11.05 1.73
CA LYS A 39 4.35 9.74 1.41
C LYS A 39 3.31 9.91 0.30
N ILE A 40 3.34 9.03 -0.70
CA ILE A 40 2.33 9.00 -1.76
C ILE A 40 1.04 8.40 -1.21
N ASP A 41 -0.07 9.10 -1.38
CA ASP A 41 -1.40 8.71 -0.92
C ASP A 41 -2.24 8.14 -2.06
N GLU A 42 -2.23 8.82 -3.21
CA GLU A 42 -2.98 8.39 -4.40
C GLU A 42 -2.09 8.48 -5.66
N VAL A 43 -2.33 7.57 -6.61
CA VAL A 43 -1.64 7.52 -7.90
C VAL A 43 -2.67 7.62 -9.02
N TYR A 44 -2.53 8.64 -9.87
CA TYR A 44 -3.32 8.84 -11.09
C TYR A 44 -2.45 8.65 -12.32
N THR A 45 -3.05 8.58 -13.50
CA THR A 45 -2.34 8.33 -14.77
C THR A 45 -1.23 9.35 -15.06
N GLY A 46 -1.33 10.58 -14.54
CA GLY A 46 -0.35 11.65 -14.79
C GLY A 46 0.22 12.35 -13.56
N PHE A 47 -0.26 12.05 -12.36
CA PHE A 47 0.20 12.73 -11.14
C PHE A 47 -0.04 11.90 -9.88
N TYR A 48 0.60 12.32 -8.79
CA TYR A 48 0.43 11.81 -7.44
C TYR A 48 -0.29 12.81 -6.56
N ILE A 49 -1.04 12.30 -5.59
CA ILE A 49 -1.42 13.03 -4.38
C ILE A 49 -0.54 12.50 -3.24
N ILE A 50 -0.04 13.41 -2.41
CA ILE A 50 0.76 13.07 -1.23
C ILE A 50 -0.06 13.27 0.05
N ASP A 51 0.22 12.45 1.05
CA ASP A 51 -0.43 12.46 2.36
C ASP A 51 0.06 13.66 3.17
N SER A 52 -0.55 14.81 2.90
CA SER A 52 -0.26 16.04 3.61
C SER A 52 -1.57 16.80 3.77
N TYR A 53 -2.33 16.42 4.81
CA TYR A 53 -3.62 17.05 5.14
C TYR A 53 -3.49 18.59 5.29
N GLU A 54 -2.29 19.07 5.65
CA GLU A 54 -1.97 20.48 5.83
C GLU A 54 -1.59 21.24 4.54
N TYR A 55 -1.17 20.58 3.45
CA TYR A 55 -0.58 21.27 2.28
C TYR A 55 -1.37 21.12 0.97
N GLY A 56 -2.57 20.54 1.04
CA GLY A 56 -3.55 20.50 -0.05
C GLY A 56 -3.26 19.46 -1.14
N ARG A 57 -4.31 19.04 -1.86
CA ARG A 57 -4.24 18.07 -2.98
C ARG A 57 -3.56 18.68 -4.21
N CYS A 58 -2.27 18.98 -4.13
CA CYS A 58 -1.47 19.34 -5.31
C CYS A 58 -1.12 18.07 -6.10
N GLY A 59 -1.10 18.16 -7.43
CA GLY A 59 -0.71 17.06 -8.31
C GLY A 59 0.80 17.05 -8.57
N TRP A 60 1.50 16.03 -8.06
CA TRP A 60 2.95 15.88 -8.20
C TRP A 60 3.33 14.95 -9.35
N THR A 61 4.47 15.16 -9.99
CA THR A 61 4.92 14.31 -11.11
C THR A 61 6.25 13.64 -10.78
N ASP A 62 6.60 12.60 -11.56
CA ASP A 62 7.90 11.92 -11.45
C ASP A 62 9.09 12.91 -11.50
N SER A 63 8.94 14.00 -12.27
CA SER A 63 9.98 15.01 -12.41
C SER A 63 10.16 15.95 -11.21
N MET A 64 9.24 15.95 -10.24
CA MET A 64 9.33 16.76 -9.03
C MET A 64 9.88 15.98 -7.83
N LEU A 65 10.06 14.67 -7.98
CA LEU A 65 10.32 13.74 -6.90
C LEU A 65 11.61 12.97 -7.16
N GLU A 66 12.31 12.62 -6.09
CA GLU A 66 13.53 11.82 -6.12
C GLU A 66 13.45 10.68 -5.10
N PRO A 67 14.09 9.52 -5.38
CA PRO A 67 14.13 8.42 -4.43
C PRO A 67 14.95 8.79 -3.19
N ILE A 68 14.68 8.11 -2.08
CA ILE A 68 15.43 8.28 -0.83
C ILE A 68 16.66 7.38 -0.91
N THR A 69 17.82 7.96 -1.17
CA THR A 69 19.11 7.25 -1.13
C THR A 69 19.75 7.32 0.25
N GLU A 70 19.64 8.48 0.89
CA GLU A 70 20.24 8.78 2.19
C GLU A 70 19.32 9.69 3.02
N LEU A 71 19.44 9.57 4.34
CA LEU A 71 18.81 10.45 5.32
C LEU A 71 19.86 11.36 5.96
N THR A 72 19.50 12.61 6.17
CA THR A 72 20.24 13.53 7.03
C THR A 72 20.06 13.15 8.50
N ALA A 73 20.95 13.61 9.38
CA ALA A 73 20.87 13.33 10.82
C ALA A 73 19.51 13.73 11.43
N SER A 74 18.93 14.87 11.02
CA SER A 74 17.61 15.29 11.49
C SER A 74 16.48 14.41 10.97
N GLU A 75 16.56 13.96 9.71
CA GLU A 75 15.57 13.02 9.16
C GLU A 75 15.65 11.65 9.86
N VAL A 76 16.86 11.15 10.18
CA VAL A 76 17.03 9.92 10.96
C VAL A 76 16.32 10.04 12.30
N ILE A 77 16.48 11.15 13.03
CA ILE A 77 15.82 11.37 14.32
C ILE A 77 14.30 11.33 14.15
N VAL A 78 13.75 12.13 13.23
CA VAL A 78 12.30 12.21 12.99
C VAL A 78 11.71 10.85 12.62
N PHE A 79 12.37 10.11 11.71
CA PHE A 79 11.88 8.80 11.30
C PHE A 79 12.10 7.71 12.33
N THR A 80 13.11 7.84 13.20
CA THR A 80 13.28 6.96 14.35
C THR A 80 12.12 7.12 15.32
N ASP A 81 11.75 8.35 15.66
CA ASP A 81 10.64 8.61 16.58
C ASP A 81 9.31 8.11 15.98
N TYR A 82 9.08 8.40 14.70
CA TYR A 82 7.92 7.87 13.98
C TYR A 82 7.91 6.33 13.95
N MET A 83 9.06 5.70 13.68
CA MET A 83 9.19 4.24 13.70
C MET A 83 8.86 3.67 15.08
N CYS A 84 9.38 4.26 16.16
CA CYS A 84 9.09 3.82 17.51
C CYS A 84 7.60 3.97 17.87
N ALA A 85 6.94 5.04 17.42
CA ALA A 85 5.51 5.25 17.67
C ALA A 85 4.59 4.27 16.91
N MET A 86 5.07 3.68 15.82
CA MET A 86 4.28 2.79 14.96
C MET A 86 4.34 1.32 15.37
N HIS A 87 5.29 0.91 16.21
CA HIS A 87 5.48 -0.50 16.58
C HIS A 87 5.15 -0.72 18.06
N ASP A 88 4.03 -1.37 18.33
CA ASP A 88 3.64 -1.79 19.68
C ASP A 88 4.55 -2.89 20.25
N ASN A 89 5.36 -3.54 19.40
CA ASN A 89 6.28 -4.60 19.77
C ASN A 89 7.61 -4.45 19.02
N HIS A 90 8.71 -4.53 19.76
CA HIS A 90 10.07 -4.47 19.21
C HIS A 90 10.40 -5.58 18.21
N ILE A 91 9.73 -6.74 18.22
CA ILE A 91 10.01 -7.84 17.27
C ILE A 91 9.77 -7.41 15.81
N LEU A 92 8.77 -6.56 15.57
CA LEU A 92 8.46 -6.03 14.24
C LEU A 92 9.27 -4.78 13.90
N CYS A 93 10.09 -4.28 14.84
CA CYS A 93 10.94 -3.14 14.57
C CYS A 93 12.05 -3.54 13.58
N PRO A 94 12.30 -2.74 12.52
CA PRO A 94 13.39 -3.00 11.57
C PRO A 94 14.76 -3.20 12.20
N VAL A 95 14.98 -2.58 13.36
CA VAL A 95 16.25 -2.62 14.11
C VAL A 95 16.41 -3.91 14.93
N TYR A 96 15.35 -4.71 15.09
CA TYR A 96 15.36 -5.93 15.90
C TYR A 96 16.42 -6.93 15.46
N LYS A 97 16.62 -7.10 14.15
CA LYS A 97 17.66 -8.01 13.62
C LYS A 97 19.07 -7.62 14.08
N ILE A 98 19.33 -6.32 14.24
CA ILE A 98 20.61 -5.82 14.74
C ILE A 98 20.73 -6.14 16.24
N MET A 99 19.65 -5.91 16.99
CA MET A 99 19.59 -6.23 18.42
C MET A 99 19.83 -7.72 18.68
N GLU A 100 19.23 -8.60 17.86
CA GLU A 100 19.44 -10.06 17.94
C GLU A 100 20.88 -10.44 17.58
N LYS A 101 21.42 -9.89 16.48
CA LYS A 101 22.80 -10.13 16.01
C LYS A 101 23.85 -9.80 17.07
N TYR A 102 23.69 -8.68 17.77
CA TYR A 102 24.65 -8.21 18.77
C TYR A 102 24.23 -8.49 20.22
N ASN A 103 23.06 -9.11 20.42
CA ASN A 103 22.47 -9.38 21.73
C ASN A 103 22.48 -8.16 22.67
N CYS A 104 22.03 -7.01 22.16
CA CYS A 104 22.07 -5.72 22.86
C CYS A 104 20.75 -4.95 22.78
N SER A 105 20.63 -3.86 23.53
CA SER A 105 19.43 -3.02 23.52
C SER A 105 19.40 -2.12 22.28
N CYS A 106 18.23 -1.56 21.97
CA CYS A 106 18.10 -0.57 20.89
C CYS A 106 18.95 0.68 21.16
N LEU A 107 19.16 1.05 22.42
CA LEU A 107 20.04 2.18 22.78
C LEU A 107 21.49 1.86 22.41
N ASP A 108 21.96 0.65 22.72
CA ASP A 108 23.31 0.21 22.40
C ASP A 108 23.52 0.18 20.88
N VAL A 109 22.53 -0.30 20.12
CA VAL A 109 22.55 -0.23 18.65
C VAL A 109 22.73 1.20 18.14
N LYS A 110 22.03 2.19 18.72
CA LYS A 110 22.13 3.60 18.32
C LYS A 110 23.48 4.24 18.63
N LEU A 111 24.22 3.71 19.61
CA LEU A 111 25.48 4.29 20.09
C LEU A 111 26.70 3.57 19.53
N GLU A 112 26.65 2.25 19.45
CA GLU A 112 27.77 1.37 19.11
C GLU A 112 27.69 0.83 17.68
N HIS A 113 26.50 0.84 17.08
CA HIS A 113 26.23 0.32 15.73
C HIS A 113 25.49 1.37 14.86
N THR A 114 25.84 2.64 15.03
CA THR A 114 25.16 3.80 14.44
C THR A 114 25.02 3.71 12.91
N ASP A 115 26.03 3.23 12.20
CA ASP A 115 25.98 3.11 10.74
C ASP A 115 24.96 2.05 10.28
N GLU A 116 24.94 0.88 10.94
CA GLU A 116 23.94 -0.18 10.67
C GLU A 116 22.53 0.30 11.05
N PHE A 117 22.41 1.08 12.14
CA PHE A 117 21.15 1.71 12.53
C PHE A 117 20.65 2.70 11.47
N ILE A 118 21.49 3.63 11.02
CA ILE A 118 21.13 4.64 10.01
C ILE A 118 20.77 3.97 8.68
N ASP A 119 21.55 2.99 8.22
CA ASP A 119 21.25 2.22 7.02
C ASP A 119 19.89 1.51 7.13
N THR A 120 19.61 0.90 8.29
CA THR A 120 18.34 0.20 8.55
C THR A 120 17.15 1.15 8.54
N VAL A 121 17.26 2.31 9.21
CA VAL A 121 16.22 3.35 9.19
C VAL A 121 16.05 3.88 7.77
N THR A 122 17.14 4.14 7.03
CA THR A 122 17.09 4.63 5.65
C THR A 122 16.38 3.65 4.73
N LYS A 123 16.72 2.37 4.78
CA LYS A 123 16.06 1.30 4.02
C LYS A 123 14.58 1.19 4.38
N TRP A 124 14.24 1.28 5.67
CA TRP A 124 12.86 1.26 6.12
C TRP A 124 12.06 2.45 5.58
N VAL A 125 12.60 3.67 5.66
CA VAL A 125 11.94 4.87 5.12
C VAL A 125 11.78 4.77 3.60
N ALA A 126 12.81 4.29 2.88
CA ALA A 126 12.78 4.09 1.43
C ALA A 126 11.80 2.98 0.99
N GLY A 127 11.21 2.22 1.91
CA GLY A 127 10.34 1.08 1.61
C GLY A 127 11.11 -0.15 1.11
N ASN A 128 12.43 -0.16 1.27
CA ASN A 128 13.34 -1.26 0.95
C ASN A 128 13.54 -2.17 2.18
N THR A 129 12.46 -2.52 2.87
CA THR A 129 12.51 -3.56 3.88
C THR A 129 12.46 -4.92 3.18
N ASP A 130 13.30 -5.87 3.57
CA ASP A 130 13.30 -7.26 3.07
C ASP A 130 11.93 -7.96 3.21
N GLU A 131 10.99 -7.35 3.93
CA GLU A 131 9.58 -7.66 3.83
C GLU A 131 9.07 -7.26 2.44
N LYS A 132 9.25 -8.19 1.48
CA LYS A 132 8.33 -8.32 0.35
C LYS A 132 6.92 -8.26 0.93
N LYS A 133 6.23 -7.12 0.79
CA LYS A 133 4.77 -7.12 0.86
C LYS A 133 4.36 -8.12 -0.21
N LYS A 134 3.93 -9.31 0.21
CA LYS A 134 3.33 -10.27 -0.73
C LYS A 134 2.25 -9.49 -1.46
N GLU A 135 2.37 -9.42 -2.78
CA GLU A 135 1.35 -8.79 -3.59
C GLU A 135 0.12 -9.70 -3.49
N ILE A 136 -0.83 -9.36 -2.62
CA ILE A 136 -2.04 -10.15 -2.42
C ILE A 136 -2.96 -9.81 -3.58
N HIS A 137 -2.99 -10.67 -4.60
CA HIS A 137 -3.95 -10.54 -5.69
C HIS A 137 -5.30 -11.08 -5.22
N ILE A 138 -6.26 -10.17 -4.98
CA ILE A 138 -7.63 -10.52 -4.60
C ILE A 138 -8.50 -10.52 -5.85
N GLU A 139 -9.01 -11.69 -6.20
CA GLU A 139 -10.02 -11.81 -7.26
C GLU A 139 -11.42 -11.80 -6.65
N CYS A 140 -12.23 -10.85 -7.10
CA CYS A 140 -13.64 -10.74 -6.73
C CYS A 140 -14.54 -11.35 -7.81
N GLY A 141 -15.58 -12.07 -7.39
CA GLY A 141 -16.56 -12.65 -8.30
C GLY A 141 -17.92 -12.84 -7.65
N GLY A 142 -18.97 -12.52 -8.39
CA GLY A 142 -20.33 -12.94 -8.03
C GLY A 142 -20.52 -14.41 -8.39
N TYR A 143 -21.14 -15.17 -7.50
CA TYR A 143 -21.52 -16.57 -7.70
C TYR A 143 -23.02 -16.71 -7.51
N ALA A 144 -23.63 -17.56 -8.31
CA ALA A 144 -24.97 -18.06 -8.05
C ALA A 144 -24.84 -19.41 -7.36
N VAL A 145 -25.46 -19.53 -6.19
CA VAL A 145 -25.47 -20.76 -5.39
C VAL A 145 -26.91 -21.22 -5.29
N VAL A 146 -27.19 -22.40 -5.85
CA VAL A 146 -28.50 -23.06 -5.78
C VAL A 146 -28.49 -23.99 -4.59
N MET A 147 -29.53 -23.86 -3.76
CA MET A 147 -29.72 -24.64 -2.56
C MET A 147 -31.07 -25.36 -2.57
N ASP A 148 -31.10 -26.54 -1.94
CA ASP A 148 -32.35 -27.18 -1.56
C ASP A 148 -32.99 -26.47 -0.35
N THR A 149 -34.21 -26.87 0.02
CA THR A 149 -34.94 -26.29 1.17
C THR A 149 -34.24 -26.51 2.51
N ASN A 150 -33.33 -27.48 2.61
CA ASN A 150 -32.53 -27.77 3.79
C ASN A 150 -31.22 -26.96 3.83
N ARG A 151 -31.02 -26.05 2.86
CA ARG A 151 -29.82 -25.22 2.70
C ARG A 151 -28.56 -25.99 2.29
N ASN A 152 -28.71 -27.18 1.72
CA ASN A 152 -27.59 -27.86 1.09
C ASN A 152 -27.30 -27.23 -0.25
N VAL A 153 -26.02 -26.92 -0.54
CA VAL A 153 -25.60 -26.47 -1.87
C VAL A 153 -25.67 -27.65 -2.83
N VAL A 154 -26.53 -27.53 -3.84
CA VAL A 154 -26.73 -28.57 -4.87
C VAL A 154 -26.08 -28.20 -6.19
N TYR A 155 -25.83 -26.91 -6.41
CA TYR A 155 -25.12 -26.40 -7.58
C TYR A 155 -24.58 -25.00 -7.30
N GLU A 156 -23.39 -24.69 -7.84
CA GLU A 156 -22.87 -23.33 -7.84
C GLU A 156 -22.07 -23.04 -9.11
N GLU A 157 -22.14 -21.78 -9.57
CA GLU A 157 -21.31 -21.31 -10.67
C GLU A 157 -20.95 -19.83 -10.50
N ARG A 158 -19.83 -19.42 -11.12
CA ARG A 158 -19.43 -18.02 -11.19
C ARG A 158 -20.29 -17.27 -12.21
N LEU A 159 -20.89 -16.17 -11.79
CA LEU A 159 -21.71 -15.32 -12.65
C LEU A 159 -20.84 -14.56 -13.65
N LYS A 160 -21.23 -14.65 -14.92
CA LYS A 160 -20.70 -13.79 -15.98
C LYS A 160 -21.40 -12.43 -15.96
N PRO A 161 -20.77 -11.36 -16.49
CA PRO A 161 -21.41 -10.04 -16.59
C PRO A 161 -22.79 -10.12 -17.25
N GLY A 162 -23.79 -9.53 -16.61
CA GLY A 162 -25.17 -9.51 -17.11
C GLY A 162 -26.00 -10.76 -16.79
N ASN A 163 -25.44 -11.80 -16.17
CA ASN A 163 -26.21 -12.95 -15.70
C ASN A 163 -26.67 -12.78 -14.25
N THR A 164 -27.86 -13.28 -13.93
CA THR A 164 -28.45 -13.26 -12.59
C THR A 164 -28.49 -14.66 -11.99
N CYS A 165 -28.58 -14.76 -10.66
CA CYS A 165 -28.78 -16.07 -10.00
C CYS A 165 -30.11 -16.72 -10.38
N SER A 166 -31.11 -15.93 -10.80
CA SER A 166 -32.39 -16.44 -11.32
C SER A 166 -32.22 -17.16 -12.65
N ASP A 167 -31.34 -16.68 -13.53
CA ASP A 167 -31.05 -17.36 -14.80
C ASP A 167 -30.40 -18.72 -14.57
N VAL A 168 -29.49 -18.80 -13.59
CA VAL A 168 -28.85 -20.05 -13.17
C VAL A 168 -29.85 -21.01 -12.57
N LEU A 169 -30.73 -20.52 -11.68
CA LEU A 169 -31.77 -21.34 -11.05
C LEU A 169 -32.71 -21.93 -12.10
N LYS A 170 -33.16 -21.14 -13.09
CA LYS A 170 -34.01 -21.61 -14.17
C LYS A 170 -33.36 -22.77 -14.93
N ARG A 171 -32.12 -22.60 -15.37
CA ARG A 171 -31.38 -23.66 -16.09
C ARG A 171 -31.21 -24.92 -15.25
N TYR A 172 -30.96 -24.78 -13.95
CA TYR A 172 -30.87 -25.92 -13.05
C TYR A 172 -32.21 -26.66 -12.94
N CYS A 173 -33.32 -25.92 -12.74
CA CYS A 173 -34.66 -26.49 -12.64
C CYS A 173 -35.18 -27.08 -13.96
N GLU A 174 -34.62 -26.74 -15.12
CA GLU A 174 -34.94 -27.41 -16.40
C GLU A 174 -34.44 -28.86 -16.44
N ALA A 175 -33.40 -29.19 -15.67
CA ALA A 175 -32.78 -30.52 -15.65
C ALA A 175 -33.08 -31.32 -14.37
N HIS A 176 -33.69 -30.70 -13.36
CA HIS A 176 -33.85 -31.28 -12.02
C HIS A 176 -35.24 -30.98 -11.43
N ASP A 177 -35.95 -32.02 -11.01
CA ASP A 177 -37.20 -31.91 -10.28
C ASP A 177 -36.96 -31.65 -8.79
N GLY A 178 -37.63 -30.65 -8.23
CA GLY A 178 -37.55 -30.33 -6.81
C GLY A 178 -37.89 -28.89 -6.48
N THR A 179 -37.81 -28.55 -5.18
CA THR A 179 -37.95 -27.18 -4.70
C THR A 179 -36.58 -26.65 -4.33
N TYR A 180 -36.15 -25.62 -5.04
CA TYR A 180 -34.84 -25.00 -4.88
C TYR A 180 -34.97 -23.48 -4.80
N TYR A 181 -33.96 -22.83 -4.23
CA TYR A 181 -33.81 -21.39 -4.33
C TYR A 181 -32.34 -21.05 -4.60
N ALA A 182 -32.10 -19.89 -5.21
CA ALA A 182 -30.77 -19.42 -5.50
C ALA A 182 -30.45 -18.15 -4.72
N VAL A 183 -29.21 -18.06 -4.25
CA VAL A 183 -28.64 -16.86 -3.65
C VAL A 183 -27.49 -16.36 -4.50
N ARG A 184 -27.22 -15.06 -4.40
CA ARG A 184 -26.03 -14.45 -4.98
C ARG A 184 -25.01 -14.23 -3.88
N GLU A 185 -23.86 -14.89 -4.01
CA GLU A 185 -22.72 -14.69 -3.11
C GLU A 185 -21.66 -13.84 -3.81
N HIS A 186 -21.05 -12.90 -3.08
CA HIS A 186 -19.88 -12.18 -3.57
C HIS A 186 -18.65 -12.73 -2.85
N ARG A 187 -17.79 -13.42 -3.59
CA ARG A 187 -16.58 -14.05 -3.04
C ARG A 187 -15.37 -13.21 -3.41
N ALA A 188 -14.50 -12.99 -2.44
CA ALA A 188 -13.16 -12.43 -2.62
C ALA A 188 -12.17 -13.54 -2.28
N VAL A 189 -11.33 -13.94 -3.24
CA VAL A 189 -10.39 -15.05 -3.09
C VAL A 189 -8.98 -14.54 -3.27
N ILE A 190 -8.09 -14.95 -2.38
CA ILE A 190 -6.65 -14.71 -2.52
C ILE A 190 -6.14 -15.69 -3.57
N LYS A 191 -5.58 -15.17 -4.66
CA LYS A 191 -4.72 -15.97 -5.54
C LYS A 191 -3.33 -15.97 -4.96
N GLU A 192 -2.89 -17.14 -4.50
CA GLU A 192 -1.48 -17.39 -4.30
C GLU A 192 -0.88 -17.71 -5.68
N ASP A 193 0.21 -17.02 -6.04
CA ASP A 193 0.99 -17.31 -7.25
C ASP A 193 1.72 -18.65 -7.16
#